data_AF-A0A9D1JKR8-F1
#
_entry.id   AF-A0A9D1JKR8-F1
#
_cell.length_a   1.000
_cell.length_b   1.000
_cell.length_c   1.000
_cell.angle_alpha   90.00
_cell.angle_beta   90.00
_cell.angle_gamma   90.00
#
_symmetry.space_group_name_H-M   'P 1'
#
loop_
_entity.id
_entity.type
_entity.pdbx_description
1 polymer ?
#
loop_
_entity_poly.entity_id
_entity_poly.type
_entity_poly.pdbx_seq_one_letter_code
_entity_poly.pdbx_strand_id
1 'polypeptide(L)' 'MSTKISGESYAMMYGPTVGDKVRLADTSLVIQVEKDYTTYGDESKFGGGKTLRDGMGQSVKTTSASGDL' A
#
# COMPACT_ATOMS: atom_id res chain seq x y z
N MET A 1 -2.98 2.77 20.85
CA MET A 1 -1.62 2.19 20.93
C MET A 1 -0.99 2.35 19.56
N SER A 2 0.15 3.03 19.43
CA SER A 2 0.88 3.10 18.16
C SER A 2 1.91 1.98 18.10
N THR A 3 1.94 1.21 17.02
CA THR A 3 3.02 0.28 16.70
C THR A 3 4.00 0.96 15.75
N LYS A 4 5.30 0.71 15.93
CA LYS A 4 6.35 1.20 15.03
C LYS A 4 6.86 0.06 14.17
N ILE A 5 7.13 0.36 12.90
CA ILE A 5 7.75 -0.55 11.93
C ILE A 5 8.95 0.16 11.32
N SER A 6 10.01 -0.58 10.99
CA SER A 6 11.16 -0.02 10.26
C SER A 6 10.78 0.27 8.80
N GLY A 7 11.39 1.30 8.21
CA GLY A 7 11.16 1.64 6.80
C GLY A 7 11.47 0.50 5.83
N GLU A 8 12.53 -0.28 6.10
CA GLU A 8 12.88 -1.46 5.30
C GLU A 8 11.77 -2.53 5.32
N SER A 9 11.27 -2.89 6.51
CA SER A 9 10.19 -3.87 6.64
C SER A 9 8.90 -3.38 6.01
N TYR A 10 8.61 -2.08 6.11
CA TYR A 10 7.48 -1.46 5.45
C TYR A 10 7.60 -1.56 3.93
N ALA A 11 8.76 -1.16 3.38
CA ALA A 11 9.03 -1.19 1.95
C ALA A 11 8.96 -2.62 1.37
N MET A 12 9.42 -3.62 2.13
CA MET A 12 9.29 -5.03 1.74
C MET A 12 7.84 -5.53 1.73
N MET A 13 6.95 -4.94 2.54
CA MET A 13 5.55 -5.36 2.63
C MET A 13 4.62 -4.63 1.67
N TYR A 14 4.84 -3.33 1.47
CA TYR A 14 3.90 -2.43 0.79
C TYR A 14 4.56 -1.61 -0.33
N GLY A 15 5.88 -1.65 -0.44
CA GLY A 15 6.64 -0.82 -1.38
C GLY A 15 7.15 0.49 -0.76
N PRO A 16 8.01 1.21 -1.49
CA PRO A 16 8.58 2.48 -1.05
C PRO A 16 7.50 3.56 -0.87
N THR A 17 7.69 4.44 0.11
CA THR A 17 6.80 5.57 0.42
C THR A 17 7.55 6.91 0.31
N VAL A 18 6.91 8.04 0.67
CA VAL A 18 7.45 9.40 0.49
C VAL A 18 8.88 9.53 0.99
N GLY A 19 9.77 10.01 0.11
CA GLY A 19 11.19 10.21 0.40
C GLY A 19 12.08 9.02 0.04
N ASP A 20 11.52 7.81 -0.11
CA ASP A 20 12.26 6.66 -0.60
C ASP A 20 12.67 6.83 -2.06
N LYS A 21 13.81 6.23 -2.42
CA LYS A 21 14.39 6.31 -3.76
C LYS A 21 14.48 4.93 -4.39
N VAL A 22 14.14 4.85 -5.67
CA VAL A 22 14.20 3.61 -6.45
C VAL A 22 15.06 3.84 -7.69
N ARG A 23 16.02 2.94 -7.92
CA ARG A 23 16.79 2.91 -9.17
C ARG A 23 15.96 2.23 -10.25
N LEU A 24 15.89 2.84 -11.44
CA LEU A 24 15.19 2.26 -12.58
C LEU A 24 16.06 1.17 -13.22
N ALA A 25 15.78 -0.08 -12.84
CA ALA A 25 16.47 -1.28 -13.31
C ALA A 25 18.01 -1.18 -13.15
N ASP A 26 18.75 -1.43 -14.23
CA ASP A 26 20.21 -1.39 -14.35
C ASP A 26 20.73 -0.03 -14.85
N THR A 27 19.86 0.97 -15.02
CA THR A 27 20.25 2.31 -15.43
C THR A 27 20.86 3.12 -14.28
N SER A 28 21.43 4.28 -14.61
CA SER A 28 21.89 5.27 -13.63
C SER A 28 20.78 6.23 -13.17
N LEU A 29 19.52 5.98 -13.52
CA LEU A 29 18.38 6.83 -13.14
C LEU A 29 17.83 6.42 -11.77
N VAL A 30 17.67 7.41 -10.88
CA VAL A 30 17.09 7.25 -9.55
C VAL A 30 15.92 8.21 -9.40
N ILE A 31 14.75 7.68 -9.07
CA ILE A 31 13.53 8.45 -8.82
C ILE A 31 13.21 8.46 -7.32
N GLN A 32 12.47 9.47 -6.87
CA GLN A 32 12.01 9.60 -5.49
C GLN A 32 10.49 9.61 -5.45
N VAL A 33 9.90 8.95 -4.45
CA VAL A 33 8.46 9.05 -4.20
C VAL A 33 8.14 10.43 -3.63
N GLU A 34 7.33 11.20 -4.34
CA GLU A 34 7.00 12.58 -3.96
C GLU A 34 5.78 12.68 -3.04
N LYS A 35 4.79 11.79 -3.25
CA LYS A 35 3.54 11.75 -2.50
C LYS A 35 3.04 10.32 -2.39
N ASP A 36 2.50 10.01 -1.22
CA ASP A 36 1.79 8.78 -0.92
C ASP A 36 0.41 9.17 -0.39
N TYR A 37 -0.64 8.52 -0.91
CA TYR A 37 -2.03 8.76 -0.53
C TYR A 37 -2.57 7.70 0.44
N THR A 38 -1.72 6.75 0.87
CA THR A 38 -2.08 5.77 1.88
C THR A 38 -2.20 6.39 3.27
N THR A 39 -2.99 5.75 4.12
CA THR A 39 -2.94 5.96 5.58
C THR A 39 -2.15 4.81 6.19
N TYR A 40 -1.04 5.12 6.87
CA TYR A 40 -0.15 4.08 7.38
C TYR A 40 -0.82 3.17 8.40
N GLY A 41 -0.88 1.87 8.08
CA GLY A 41 -1.60 0.84 8.84
C GLY A 41 -2.91 0.36 8.19
N ASP A 42 -3.45 1.10 7.23
CA ASP A 42 -4.68 0.76 6.48
C ASP A 42 -4.37 0.38 5.02
N GLU A 43 -3.17 -0.15 4.74
CA GLU A 43 -2.79 -0.56 3.40
C GLU A 43 -3.68 -1.71 2.88
N SER A 44 -4.11 -1.56 1.63
CA SER A 44 -4.90 -2.59 0.95
C SER A 44 -3.99 -3.71 0.45
N LYS A 45 -4.15 -4.92 1.01
CA LYS A 45 -3.36 -6.10 0.67
C LYS A 45 -4.26 -7.31 0.46
N PHE A 46 -4.12 -7.93 -0.70
CA PHE A 46 -4.81 -9.17 -1.04
C PHE A 46 -4.04 -10.40 -0.53
N GLY A 47 -4.77 -11.48 -0.24
CA GLY A 47 -4.20 -12.77 0.17
C GLY A 47 -4.92 -13.39 1.37
N GLY A 48 -4.61 -14.67 1.64
CA GLY A 48 -5.16 -15.40 2.78
C GLY A 48 -4.86 -14.70 4.11
N GLY A 49 -5.90 -14.35 4.86
CA GLY A 49 -5.76 -13.66 6.16
C GLY A 49 -5.33 -12.19 6.07
N LYS A 50 -5.44 -11.54 4.91
CA LYS A 50 -5.07 -10.12 4.71
C LYS A 50 -6.28 -9.17 4.77
N THR A 51 -6.10 -7.92 4.33
CA THR A 51 -7.06 -6.83 4.54
C THR A 51 -8.19 -6.79 3.51
N LEU A 52 -7.92 -7.16 2.26
CA LEU A 52 -8.94 -7.21 1.21
C LEU A 52 -9.78 -8.49 1.30
N ARG A 53 -10.74 -8.49 2.21
CA ARG A 53 -11.74 -9.54 2.45
C ARG A 53 -13.09 -8.92 2.84
N ASP A 54 -14.14 -9.73 2.71
CA ASP A 54 -15.52 -9.36 3.04
C ASP A 54 -15.63 -8.69 4.43
N GLY A 55 -16.26 -7.52 4.46
CA GLY A 55 -16.47 -6.73 5.68
C GLY A 55 -15.25 -5.97 6.21
N MET A 56 -14.10 -6.05 5.53
CA MET A 56 -12.86 -5.34 5.89
C MET A 56 -12.53 -4.29 4.81
N GLY A 57 -11.46 -4.49 4.03
CA GLY A 57 -11.09 -3.61 2.93
C GLY A 57 -11.98 -3.76 1.68
N GLN A 58 -12.81 -4.80 1.62
CA GLN A 58 -13.84 -4.95 0.60
C GLN A 58 -15.19 -4.48 1.16
N SER A 59 -15.81 -3.51 0.49
CA SER A 59 -17.14 -3.04 0.87
C SER A 59 -18.19 -4.12 0.63
N VAL A 60 -19.12 -4.26 1.58
CA VAL A 60 -20.23 -5.23 1.51
C VAL A 60 -21.55 -4.59 1.09
N LYS A 61 -21.55 -3.27 0.88
CA LYS A 61 -22.76 -2.48 0.58
C LYS A 61 -22.73 -1.88 -0.81
N THR A 62 -21.57 -1.88 -1.45
CA THR A 62 -21.39 -1.26 -2.77
C THR A 62 -21.69 -2.30 -3.85
N THR A 63 -22.19 -1.83 -4.98
CA THR A 63 -22.49 -2.64 -6.16
C THR A 63 -21.83 -2.02 -7.39
N SER A 64 -21.88 -2.72 -8.52
CA SER A 64 -21.39 -2.21 -9.81
C SER A 64 -22.01 -0.88 -10.22
N ALA A 65 -23.29 -0.65 -9.91
CA ALA A 65 -23.97 0.62 -10.17
C ALA A 65 -23.38 1.81 -9.39
N SER A 66 -22.70 1.55 -8.28
CA SER A 66 -22.05 2.56 -7.42
C SER A 66 -20.52 2.62 -7.61
N GLY A 67 -19.99 1.98 -8.66
CA GLY A 67 -18.57 2.03 -9.00
C GLY A 67 -17.68 1.01 -8.29
N ASP A 68 -18.28 0.02 -7.61
CA ASP A 68 -17.56 -1.21 -7.22
C ASP A 68 -17.51 -2.18 -8.40
N LEU A 69 -16.69 -3.23 -8.36
CA LEU A 69 -16.53 -4.16 -9.49
C LEU A 69 -17.79 -5.00 -9.78
#